data_AF-A0A2V9YEN4-F1
#
_entry.id   AF-A0A2V9YEN4-F1
#
_cell.length_a   1.000
_cell.length_b   1.000
_cell.length_c   1.000
_cell.angle_alpha   90.00
_cell.angle_beta   90.00
_cell.angle_gamma   90.00
#
_symmetry.space_group_name_H-M   'P 1'
#
loop_
_entity.id
_entity.type
_entity.pdbx_description
1 polymer ?
#
loop_
_entity_poly.entity_id
_entity_poly.type
_entity_poly.pdbx_seq_one_letter_code
_entity_poly.pdbx_strand_id
1 'polypeptide(L)'
;MTRALAICLLLVSTAPSLRASDKAVLGSWEGDSKCMVPDSPCHDEHVLYQIAEDKKDPFQLNLDGYKIVEGAPEFIGTLSCHFESKTGALSCTSSTKDKDDWEFHVMGDAMSGRLMIEGKTLYRRITLHRVPK
;
A
#
# COMPACT_ATOMS: atom_id res chain seq x y z
N MET A 1 -44.50 -36.46 26.91
CA MET A 1 -44.08 -35.20 26.27
C MET A 1 -42.56 -35.14 26.30
N THR A 2 -41.91 -35.56 25.22
CA THR A 2 -40.45 -35.71 25.14
C THR A 2 -39.86 -34.41 24.60
N ARG A 3 -39.09 -33.68 25.42
CA ARG A 3 -38.39 -32.46 25.00
C ARG A 3 -37.08 -32.84 24.31
N ALA A 4 -36.96 -32.54 23.01
CA ALA A 4 -35.71 -32.63 22.29
C ALA A 4 -34.82 -31.42 22.65
N LEU A 5 -33.61 -31.67 23.16
CA LEU A 5 -32.57 -30.66 23.28
C LEU A 5 -31.94 -30.46 21.90
N ALA A 6 -32.14 -29.30 21.30
CA ALA A 6 -31.42 -28.88 20.10
C ALA A 6 -30.03 -28.37 20.52
N ILE A 7 -28.99 -29.15 20.19
CA ILE A 7 -27.59 -28.73 20.32
C ILE A 7 -27.30 -27.81 19.13
N CYS A 8 -27.15 -26.51 19.41
CA CYS A 8 -26.75 -25.52 18.42
C CYS A 8 -25.22 -25.58 18.27
N LEU A 9 -24.73 -26.25 17.23
CA LEU A 9 -23.31 -26.22 16.85
C LEU A 9 -22.99 -24.82 16.30
N LEU A 10 -22.33 -23.99 17.11
CA LEU A 10 -21.79 -22.70 16.68
C LEU A 10 -20.55 -22.96 15.81
N LEU A 11 -20.72 -22.85 14.49
CA LEU A 11 -19.62 -22.77 13.53
C LEU A 11 -18.89 -21.43 13.73
N VAL A 12 -17.76 -21.48 14.43
CA VAL A 12 -16.87 -20.32 14.55
C VAL A 12 -16.10 -20.18 13.24
N SER A 13 -16.59 -19.32 12.34
CA SER A 13 -15.83 -18.88 11.16
C SER A 13 -14.65 -18.03 11.61
N THR A 14 -13.44 -18.59 11.54
CA THR A 14 -12.20 -17.83 11.64
C THR A 14 -11.91 -17.20 10.29
N ALA A 15 -12.59 -16.08 9.98
CA ALA A 15 -12.15 -15.25 8.87
C ALA A 15 -10.76 -14.71 9.23
N PRO A 16 -9.74 -14.91 8.37
CA PRO A 16 -8.47 -14.26 8.59
C PRO A 16 -8.68 -12.75 8.50
N SER A 17 -8.44 -12.06 9.62
CA SER A 17 -8.45 -10.61 9.69
C SER A 17 -7.00 -10.14 9.78
N LEU A 18 -6.64 -9.15 8.95
CA LEU A 18 -5.42 -8.36 9.14
C LEU A 18 -5.31 -7.93 10.60
N ARG A 19 -4.11 -8.07 11.18
CA ARG A 19 -3.90 -7.68 12.57
C ARG A 19 -4.14 -6.18 12.71
N ALA A 20 -4.54 -5.72 13.89
CA ALA A 20 -4.74 -4.30 14.15
C ALA A 20 -3.50 -3.44 13.79
N SER A 21 -2.30 -4.03 13.82
CA SER A 21 -1.05 -3.42 13.40
C SER A 21 -0.94 -3.23 11.89
N ASP A 22 -1.55 -4.09 11.08
CA ASP A 22 -1.52 -3.99 9.63
C ASP A 22 -2.48 -2.90 9.11
N LYS A 23 -3.47 -2.53 9.94
CA LYS A 23 -4.35 -1.39 9.67
C LYS A 23 -3.63 -0.04 9.77
N ALA A 24 -2.43 0.01 10.36
CA ALA A 24 -1.69 1.25 10.56
C ALA A 24 -1.23 1.89 9.25
N VAL A 25 -1.01 1.10 8.19
CA VAL A 25 -0.59 1.63 6.88
C VAL A 25 -1.77 2.11 6.03
N LEU A 26 -3.00 1.69 6.35
CA LEU A 26 -4.19 2.06 5.59
C LEU A 26 -4.47 3.56 5.64
N GLY A 27 -5.06 4.07 4.56
CA GLY A 27 -5.43 5.48 4.42
C GLY A 27 -4.61 6.21 3.37
N SER A 28 -4.63 7.54 3.48
CA SER A 28 -4.10 8.45 2.48
C SER A 28 -2.74 9.00 2.93
N TRP A 29 -1.79 9.05 2.00
CA TRP A 29 -0.42 9.48 2.22
C TRP A 29 -0.03 10.45 1.11
N GLU A 30 0.54 11.61 1.45
CA GLU A 30 0.83 12.66 0.48
C GLU A 30 2.27 13.16 0.63
N GLY A 31 2.88 13.60 -0.45
CA GLY A 31 4.23 14.18 -0.41
C GLY A 31 4.94 14.11 -1.75
N ASP A 32 6.25 13.97 -1.72
CA ASP A 32 7.09 14.06 -2.91
C ASP A 32 7.56 12.69 -3.40
N SER A 33 7.52 12.50 -4.72
CA SER A 33 8.18 11.44 -5.47
C SER A 33 9.21 12.07 -6.40
N LYS A 34 10.50 11.93 -6.05
CA LYS A 34 11.63 12.56 -6.76
C LYS A 34 12.27 11.61 -7.74
N CYS A 35 12.53 12.09 -8.95
CA CYS A 35 13.21 11.33 -9.97
C CYS A 35 14.72 11.27 -9.71
N MET A 36 15.31 10.08 -9.82
CA MET A 36 16.72 9.87 -9.51
C MET A 36 17.58 9.59 -10.76
N VAL A 37 16.96 9.47 -11.94
CA VAL A 37 17.64 9.16 -13.20
C VAL A 37 17.58 10.38 -14.13
N PRO A 38 18.70 11.07 -14.37
CA PRO A 38 18.77 12.17 -15.33
C PRO A 38 18.41 11.73 -16.75
N ASP A 39 17.89 12.65 -17.56
CA ASP A 39 17.50 12.43 -18.97
C ASP A 39 16.54 11.24 -19.19
N SER A 40 15.81 10.85 -18.14
CA SER A 40 14.75 9.84 -18.20
C SER A 40 13.38 10.51 -18.41
N PRO A 41 12.33 9.76 -18.82
CA PRO A 41 10.97 10.30 -18.91
C PRO A 41 10.32 10.54 -17.54
N CYS A 42 11.04 10.32 -16.44
CA CYS A 42 10.54 10.50 -15.10
C CYS A 42 10.77 11.94 -14.63
N HIS A 43 9.78 12.45 -13.89
CA HIS A 43 9.78 13.80 -13.38
C HIS A 43 9.50 13.78 -11.88
N ASP A 44 9.90 14.85 -11.21
CA ASP A 44 9.49 15.07 -9.83
C ASP A 44 7.99 15.32 -9.79
N GLU A 45 7.31 14.62 -8.89
CA GLU A 45 5.85 14.66 -8.76
C GLU A 45 5.51 14.88 -7.29
N HIS A 46 4.56 15.77 -7.02
CA HIS A 46 3.81 15.73 -5.76
C HIS A 46 2.74 14.67 -5.91
N VAL A 47 2.62 13.75 -4.96
CA VAL A 47 1.83 12.53 -5.07
C VAL A 47 0.90 12.35 -3.89
N LEU A 48 -0.23 11.70 -4.16
CA LEU A 48 -1.17 11.19 -3.17
C LEU A 48 -1.30 9.69 -3.38
N TYR A 49 -1.03 8.90 -2.36
CA TYR A 49 -1.17 7.44 -2.35
C TYR A 49 -2.31 7.03 -1.42
N GLN A 50 -3.20 6.20 -1.94
CA GLN A 50 -4.32 5.64 -1.18
C GLN A 50 -4.09 4.15 -0.96
N ILE A 51 -3.92 3.76 0.30
CA ILE A 51 -3.69 2.36 0.69
C ILE A 51 -4.97 1.78 1.27
N ALA A 52 -5.43 0.67 0.69
CA ALA A 52 -6.65 -0.02 1.07
C ALA A 52 -6.47 -1.55 1.05
N GLU A 53 -7.34 -2.29 1.74
CA GLU A 53 -7.40 -3.75 1.66
C GLU A 53 -7.85 -4.18 0.26
N ASP A 54 -7.27 -5.25 -0.28
CA ASP A 54 -7.79 -5.86 -1.50
C ASP A 54 -9.16 -6.51 -1.24
N LYS A 55 -10.07 -6.35 -2.21
CA LYS A 55 -11.47 -6.81 -2.05
C LYS A 55 -11.60 -8.33 -2.13
N LYS A 56 -10.62 -9.02 -2.72
CA LYS A 56 -10.64 -10.46 -2.99
C LYS A 56 -9.70 -11.22 -2.05
N ASP A 57 -8.57 -10.62 -1.70
CA ASP A 57 -7.58 -11.19 -0.80
C ASP A 57 -7.35 -10.27 0.42
N PRO A 58 -7.87 -10.63 1.61
CA PRO A 58 -7.72 -9.80 2.80
C PRO A 58 -6.28 -9.77 3.34
N PHE A 59 -5.32 -10.48 2.74
CA PHE A 59 -3.90 -10.39 3.09
C PHE A 59 -3.10 -9.49 2.14
N GLN A 60 -3.73 -9.02 1.06
CA GLN A 60 -3.13 -8.07 0.14
C GLN A 60 -3.68 -6.66 0.37
N LEU A 61 -2.83 -5.69 0.12
CA LEU A 61 -3.19 -4.28 0.07
C LEU A 61 -3.06 -3.79 -1.37
N ASN A 62 -3.89 -2.82 -1.73
CA ASN A 62 -3.73 -2.05 -2.96
C ASN A 62 -3.25 -0.64 -2.59
N LEU A 63 -2.29 -0.14 -3.35
CA LEU A 63 -1.85 1.25 -3.31
C LEU A 63 -2.23 1.90 -4.64
N ASP A 64 -3.25 2.75 -4.62
CA ASP A 64 -3.61 3.60 -5.75
C ASP A 64 -2.75 4.85 -5.71
N GLY A 65 -1.97 5.06 -6.77
CA GLY A 65 -1.10 6.21 -6.94
C GLY A 65 -1.79 7.32 -7.73
N TYR A 66 -1.61 8.55 -7.26
CA TYR A 66 -2.01 9.76 -7.96
C TYR A 66 -0.85 10.76 -7.98
N LYS A 67 -0.65 11.45 -9.09
CA LYS A 67 0.15 12.69 -9.13
C LYS A 67 -0.79 13.88 -8.97
N ILE A 68 -0.33 14.95 -8.33
CA ILE A 68 -1.10 16.19 -8.19
C ILE A 68 -0.72 17.14 -9.32
N VAL A 69 -1.67 17.42 -10.20
CA VAL A 69 -1.52 18.35 -11.35
C VAL A 69 -2.52 19.47 -11.17
N GLU A 70 -2.03 20.71 -11.13
CA GLU A 70 -2.88 21.91 -10.95
C GLU A 70 -3.79 21.83 -9.70
N GLY A 71 -3.31 21.15 -8.65
CA GLY A 71 -4.05 20.96 -7.39
C GLY A 71 -5.08 19.83 -7.40
N ALA A 72 -5.18 19.07 -8.51
CA ALA A 72 -6.08 17.93 -8.63
C ALA A 72 -5.32 16.59 -8.73
N PRO A 73 -5.81 15.51 -8.12
CA PRO A 73 -5.22 14.19 -8.24
C PRO A 73 -5.53 13.57 -9.61
N GLU A 74 -4.49 13.24 -10.37
CA GLU A 74 -4.54 12.42 -11.58
C GLU A 74 -4.04 11.00 -11.27
N PHE A 75 -4.87 9.99 -11.54
CA PHE A 75 -4.54 8.59 -11.29
C PHE A 75 -3.41 8.11 -12.20
N ILE A 76 -2.41 7.43 -11.63
CA ILE A 76 -1.22 6.94 -12.35
C ILE A 76 -1.05 5.42 -12.30
N GLY A 77 -1.82 4.71 -11.47
CA GLY A 77 -1.82 3.25 -11.43
C GLY A 77 -2.07 2.68 -10.04
N THR A 78 -2.18 1.36 -9.97
CA THR A 78 -2.35 0.61 -8.72
C THR A 78 -1.19 -0.37 -8.55
N LEU A 79 -0.64 -0.44 -7.35
CA LEU A 79 0.33 -1.46 -6.94
C LEU A 79 -0.34 -2.49 -6.03
N SER A 80 0.04 -3.76 -6.19
CA SER A 80 -0.28 -4.80 -5.20
C SER A 80 0.82 -4.81 -4.15
N CYS A 81 0.43 -4.83 -2.87
CA CYS A 81 1.33 -4.63 -1.75
C CYS A 81 1.12 -5.66 -0.64
N HIS A 82 2.20 -5.95 0.08
CA HIS A 82 2.22 -6.69 1.33
C HIS A 82 2.85 -5.83 2.43
N PHE A 83 2.20 -5.78 3.60
CA PHE A 83 2.71 -5.04 4.76
C PHE A 83 3.18 -5.99 5.87
N GLU A 84 4.42 -5.82 6.32
CA GLU A 84 4.97 -6.49 7.51
C GLU A 84 4.98 -5.52 8.68
N SER A 85 3.98 -5.62 9.56
CA SER A 85 3.80 -4.64 10.63
C SER A 85 4.90 -4.66 11.70
N LYS A 86 5.67 -5.74 11.85
CA LYS A 86 6.79 -5.76 12.81
C LYS A 86 7.93 -4.85 12.40
N THR A 87 8.16 -4.75 11.09
CA THR A 87 9.24 -3.93 10.52
C THR A 87 8.71 -2.64 9.92
N GLY A 88 7.40 -2.46 9.79
CA GLY A 88 6.81 -1.31 9.10
C GLY A 88 7.10 -1.30 7.59
N ALA A 89 7.53 -2.43 7.03
CA ALA A 89 7.86 -2.54 5.60
C ALA A 89 6.59 -2.79 4.78
N LEU A 90 6.40 -1.99 3.73
CA LEU A 90 5.37 -2.17 2.72
C LEU A 90 6.09 -2.45 1.39
N SER A 91 6.01 -3.69 0.92
CA SER A 91 6.59 -4.11 -0.36
C SER A 91 5.50 -4.16 -1.40
N CYS A 92 5.71 -3.53 -2.55
CA CYS A 92 4.73 -3.42 -3.62
C CYS A 92 5.34 -3.71 -4.98
N THR A 93 4.51 -4.21 -5.90
CA THR A 93 4.89 -4.42 -7.31
C THR A 93 3.77 -3.94 -8.21
N SER A 94 4.11 -3.46 -9.40
CA SER A 94 3.09 -3.24 -10.43
C SER A 94 2.61 -4.58 -11.02
N SER A 95 1.51 -4.55 -11.76
CA SER A 95 1.05 -5.70 -12.55
C SER A 95 1.83 -5.89 -13.85
N THR A 96 2.75 -4.98 -14.19
CA THR A 96 3.57 -5.08 -15.40
C THR A 96 4.80 -5.95 -15.18
N LYS A 97 5.24 -6.66 -16.22
CA LYS A 97 6.34 -7.64 -16.20
C LYS A 97 7.73 -7.07 -15.86
N ASP A 98 7.85 -5.75 -15.74
CA ASP A 98 9.09 -5.12 -15.35
C ASP A 98 9.36 -5.46 -13.88
N LYS A 99 10.62 -5.71 -13.55
CA LYS A 99 11.06 -6.02 -12.18
C LYS A 99 11.06 -4.74 -11.34
N ASP A 100 9.91 -4.13 -11.19
CA ASP A 100 9.71 -2.90 -10.45
C ASP A 100 9.45 -3.25 -8.98
N ASP A 101 10.39 -2.86 -8.14
CA ASP A 101 10.40 -3.17 -6.71
C ASP A 101 10.20 -1.88 -5.94
N TRP A 102 8.95 -1.67 -5.53
CA TRP A 102 8.56 -0.53 -4.71
C TRP A 102 8.63 -0.95 -3.26
N GLU A 103 9.45 -0.26 -2.50
CA GLU A 103 9.56 -0.49 -1.06
C GLU A 103 9.27 0.80 -0.32
N PHE A 104 8.43 0.70 0.69
CA PHE A 104 8.14 1.77 1.63
C PHE A 104 8.38 1.31 3.07
N HIS A 105 8.65 2.28 3.93
CA HIS A 105 8.84 2.08 5.34
C HIS A 105 8.01 3.10 6.11
N VAL A 106 7.11 2.61 6.95
CA VAL A 106 6.15 3.40 7.71
C VAL A 106 6.69 3.66 9.11
N MET A 107 6.76 4.93 9.50
CA MET A 107 7.25 5.41 10.78
C MET A 107 6.21 6.39 11.38
N GLY A 108 5.16 5.83 11.98
CA GLY A 108 4.03 6.60 12.51
C GLY A 108 3.25 7.28 11.38
N ASP A 109 3.39 8.61 11.28
CA ASP A 109 2.75 9.44 10.25
C ASP A 109 3.71 9.89 9.15
N ALA A 110 4.95 9.39 9.15
CA ALA A 110 5.89 9.55 8.05
C ALA A 110 6.05 8.22 7.30
N MET A 111 6.26 8.31 5.99
CA MET A 111 6.60 7.16 5.15
C MET A 111 7.72 7.54 4.19
N SER A 112 8.79 6.76 4.16
CA SER A 112 9.83 6.86 3.15
C SER A 112 9.68 5.74 2.15
N GLY A 113 9.94 5.99 0.87
CA GLY A 113 9.87 4.97 -0.16
C GLY A 113 10.96 5.07 -1.22
N ARG A 114 11.08 4.01 -2.00
CA ARG A 114 11.94 3.92 -3.17
C ARG A 114 11.32 3.04 -4.23
N LEU A 115 11.69 3.31 -5.48
CA LEU A 115 11.48 2.40 -6.60
C LEU A 115 12.82 1.93 -7.14
N MET A 116 13.02 0.63 -7.21
CA MET A 116 14.12 0.01 -7.94
C MET A 116 13.62 -0.62 -9.23
N ILE A 117 14.31 -0.36 -10.34
CA ILE A 117 14.08 -1.05 -11.60
C ILE A 117 15.16 -2.12 -11.78
N GLU A 118 14.73 -3.34 -12.06
CA GLU A 118 15.59 -4.53 -12.21
C GLU A 118 16.47 -4.82 -10.98
N GLY A 119 16.07 -4.32 -9.80
CA GLY A 119 16.83 -4.43 -8.56
C GLY A 119 18.16 -3.67 -8.56
N LYS A 120 18.44 -2.83 -9.57
CA LYS A 120 19.75 -2.18 -9.76
C LYS A 120 19.66 -0.66 -9.81
N THR A 121 18.65 -0.13 -10.50
CA THR A 121 18.53 1.30 -10.73
C THR A 121 17.56 1.90 -9.73
N LEU A 122 18.05 2.76 -8.84
CA LEU A 122 17.19 3.60 -8.03
C LEU A 122 16.52 4.63 -8.95
N TYR A 123 15.23 4.44 -9.20
CA TYR A 123 14.48 5.25 -10.13
C TYR A 123 13.77 6.43 -9.44
N ARG A 124 13.22 6.18 -8.25
CA ARG A 124 12.55 7.20 -7.44
C ARG A 124 12.92 7.13 -5.96
N ARG A 125 12.94 8.29 -5.30
CA ARG A 125 12.89 8.42 -3.84
C ARG A 125 11.60 9.13 -3.45
N ILE A 126 10.94 8.62 -2.44
CA ILE A 126 9.59 9.05 -2.07
C ILE A 126 9.59 9.42 -0.58
N THR A 127 9.00 10.57 -0.26
CA THR A 127 8.80 11.00 1.13
C THR A 127 7.37 11.46 1.28
N LEU A 128 6.63 10.80 2.15
CA LEU A 128 5.21 11.04 2.35
C LEU A 128 4.93 11.28 3.83
N HIS A 129 3.81 11.95 4.08
CA HIS A 129 3.19 12.08 5.37
C HIS A 129 1.75 11.59 5.31
N ARG A 130 1.22 11.12 6.43
CA ARG A 130 -0.18 10.72 6.53
C ARG A 130 -1.06 11.95 6.38
N VAL A 131 -2.08 11.84 5.54
CA VAL A 131 -3.15 12.83 5.45
C VAL A 131 -4.15 12.56 6.57
N PRO A 132 -4.39 13.52 7.48
CA PRO A 132 -5.43 13.38 8.50
C PRO A 132 -6.81 13.21 7.88
N LYS A 133 -7.68 12.45 8.56
CA LYS A 133 -9.10 12.33 8.17
C LYS A 133 -9.90 13.56 8.59
#